data_AF-A0A090WZT6-F1
#
_entry.id   AF-A0A090WZT6-F1
#
_cell.length_a   1.000
_cell.length_b   1.000
_cell.length_c   1.000
_cell.angle_alpha   90.00
_cell.angle_beta   90.00
_cell.angle_gamma   90.00
#
_symmetry.space_group_name_H-M   'P 1'
#
loop_
_entity.id
_entity.type
_entity.pdbx_description
1 polymer ?
#
loop_
_entity_poly.entity_id
_entity_poly.type
_entity_poly.pdbx_seq_one_letter_code
_entity_poly.pdbx_strand_id
1 'polypeptide(L)'
;MFIMLGILLQIVLELFSKGAEHGHVHIHKNETLFPWWLFVSLCLHSLLEGFPIHEHNDMVYGVLIHKIPIATLISMFLFQSSFSKPKIAVFLVIFALMTPLGTLISNTSNLTETFAHGINAVVIGMFFHISTTILFESSDGHKFNLSKFVAIILGVGIAYLI
;
A
#
# COMPACT_ATOMS: atom_id res chain seq x y z
N MET A 1 11.29 11.68 -13.03
CA MET A 1 12.24 11.42 -11.94
C MET A 1 11.54 10.97 -10.67
N PHE A 2 10.63 11.78 -10.09
CA PHE A 2 9.93 11.43 -8.84
C PHE A 2 9.07 10.15 -8.90
N ILE A 3 8.44 9.84 -10.04
CA ILE A 3 7.72 8.56 -10.23
C ILE A 3 8.67 7.36 -10.08
N MET A 4 9.85 7.42 -10.70
CA MET A 4 10.87 6.36 -10.56
C MET A 4 11.39 6.26 -9.12
N LEU A 5 11.50 7.39 -8.41
CA LEU A 5 11.83 7.40 -6.99
C LEU A 5 10.74 6.71 -6.17
N GLY A 6 9.47 6.90 -6.51
CA GLY A 6 8.34 6.19 -5.91
C GLY A 6 8.41 4.68 -6.10
N ILE A 7 8.71 4.21 -7.31
CA ILE A 7 8.93 2.79 -7.58
C ILE A 7 10.07 2.24 -6.72
N LEU A 8 11.22 2.94 -6.70
CA LEU A 8 12.38 2.52 -5.90
C LEU A 8 12.06 2.48 -4.40
N LEU A 9 11.36 3.51 -3.90
CA LEU A 9 10.93 3.58 -2.51
C LEU A 9 10.01 2.42 -2.16
N GLN A 10 9.04 2.09 -3.03
CA GLN A 10 8.14 0.97 -2.79
C GLN A 10 8.88 -0.37 -2.77
N ILE A 11 9.86 -0.58 -3.66
CA ILE A 11 10.72 -1.78 -3.62
C ILE A 11 11.45 -1.89 -2.26
N VAL A 12 11.99 -0.79 -1.76
CA VAL A 12 12.66 -0.76 -0.45
C VAL A 12 11.68 -1.09 0.68
N LEU A 13 10.48 -0.53 0.64
CA LEU A 13 9.42 -0.82 1.61
C LEU A 13 8.99 -2.30 1.55
N GLU A 14 8.89 -2.86 0.36
CA GLU A 14 8.54 -4.26 0.13
C GLU A 14 9.60 -5.22 0.71
N LEU A 15 10.90 -4.88 0.59
CA LEU A 15 11.99 -5.65 1.21
C LEU A 15 11.85 -5.70 2.73
N PHE A 16 11.46 -4.59 3.37
CA PHE A 16 11.23 -4.56 4.81
C PHE A 16 9.90 -5.23 5.21
N SER A 17 8.91 -5.24 4.33
CA SER A 17 7.62 -5.91 4.55
C SER A 17 7.68 -7.41 4.26
N LYS A 18 8.79 -7.93 3.73
CA LYS A 18 8.92 -9.31 3.24
C LYS A 18 7.77 -9.69 2.28
N GLY A 19 7.25 -8.73 1.51
CA GLY A 19 6.13 -8.95 0.59
C GLY A 19 4.78 -9.23 1.28
N ALA A 20 4.59 -8.84 2.54
CA ALA A 20 3.32 -9.02 3.26
C ALA A 20 2.13 -8.30 2.63
N GLU A 21 2.40 -7.18 1.93
CA GLU A 21 1.42 -6.43 1.15
C GLU A 21 0.90 -7.21 -0.07
N HIS A 22 1.64 -8.21 -0.55
CA HIS A 22 1.29 -9.07 -1.68
C HIS A 22 0.98 -10.52 -1.27
N GLY A 23 1.10 -10.85 0.03
CA GLY A 23 0.74 -12.17 0.57
C GLY A 23 1.86 -13.22 0.62
N HIS A 24 3.11 -12.85 0.34
CA HIS A 24 4.25 -13.78 0.27
C HIS A 24 4.97 -14.03 1.62
N VAL A 25 4.24 -14.03 2.74
CA VAL A 25 4.90 -14.20 4.05
C VAL A 25 5.12 -15.67 4.38
N HIS A 26 6.37 -16.13 4.34
CA HIS A 26 6.76 -17.44 4.85
C HIS A 26 6.74 -17.47 6.38
N ILE A 27 5.68 -18.04 6.97
CA ILE A 27 5.52 -18.17 8.41
C ILE A 27 6.46 -19.25 8.95
N HIS A 28 7.51 -18.82 9.66
CA HIS A 28 8.24 -19.71 10.57
C HIS A 28 7.53 -19.69 11.92
N LYS A 29 6.95 -20.84 12.30
CA LYS A 29 6.06 -21.04 13.46
C LYS A 29 6.63 -20.69 14.84
N ASN A 30 7.86 -20.17 14.91
CA ASN A 30 8.63 -19.96 16.14
C ASN A 30 9.17 -18.52 16.33
N GLU A 31 8.86 -17.57 15.45
CA GLU A 31 9.26 -16.17 15.68
C GLU A 31 8.33 -15.48 16.68
N THR A 32 8.83 -15.30 17.90
CA THR A 32 8.12 -14.59 18.99
C THR A 32 8.39 -13.09 19.00
N LEU A 33 9.35 -12.63 18.19
CA LEU A 33 9.73 -11.24 18.04
C LEU A 33 8.77 -10.52 17.10
N PHE A 34 8.32 -9.35 17.52
CA PHE A 34 7.43 -8.52 16.70
C PHE A 34 8.17 -7.98 15.47
N PRO A 35 7.58 -8.04 14.27
CA PRO A 35 8.26 -7.66 13.04
C PRO A 35 8.23 -6.13 12.87
N TRP A 36 9.10 -5.43 13.58
CA TRP A 36 9.17 -3.96 13.58
C TRP A 36 9.44 -3.37 12.19
N TRP A 37 10.27 -4.04 11.36
CA TRP A 37 10.56 -3.58 10.00
C TRP A 37 9.31 -3.63 9.11
N LEU A 38 8.52 -4.69 9.22
CA LEU A 38 7.22 -4.81 8.57
C LEU A 38 6.29 -3.67 9.01
N PHE A 39 6.21 -3.43 10.33
CA PHE A 39 5.34 -2.39 10.87
C PHE A 39 5.71 -1.00 10.35
N VAL A 40 6.98 -0.62 10.47
CA VAL A 40 7.45 0.71 10.04
C VAL A 40 7.28 0.89 8.54
N SER A 41 7.58 -0.14 7.74
CA SER A 41 7.41 -0.10 6.30
C SER A 41 5.95 0.16 5.91
N LEU A 42 5.03 -0.64 6.45
CA LEU A 42 3.60 -0.51 6.17
C LEU A 42 3.03 0.81 6.68
N CYS A 43 3.51 1.31 7.81
CA CYS A 43 3.13 2.63 8.30
C CYS A 43 3.60 3.75 7.36
N LEU A 44 4.83 3.69 6.86
CA LEU A 44 5.35 4.69 5.93
C LEU A 44 4.61 4.64 4.59
N HIS A 45 4.39 3.44 4.06
CA HIS A 45 3.56 3.22 2.87
C HIS A 45 2.17 3.84 3.04
N SER A 46 1.48 3.47 4.14
CA SER A 46 0.14 3.94 4.51
C SER A 46 0.06 5.46 4.75
N LEU A 47 1.14 6.07 5.26
CA LEU A 47 1.23 7.51 5.45
C LEU A 47 1.34 8.24 4.10
N LEU A 48 2.21 7.76 3.21
CA LEU A 48 2.48 8.39 1.92
C LEU A 48 1.28 8.33 0.97
N GLU A 49 0.56 7.21 0.92
CA GLU A 49 -0.68 7.10 0.12
C GLU A 49 -1.77 8.10 0.55
N GLY A 50 -1.71 8.63 1.77
CA GLY A 50 -2.65 9.61 2.29
C GLY A 50 -2.46 11.03 1.73
N PHE A 51 -1.28 11.35 1.19
CA PHE A 51 -0.96 12.71 0.72
C PHE A 51 -1.83 13.18 -0.46
N PRO A 52 -1.95 12.44 -1.57
CA PRO A 52 -2.61 12.96 -2.76
C PRO A 52 -4.15 12.99 -2.64
N ILE A 53 -4.71 12.45 -1.55
CA ILE A 53 -6.15 12.51 -1.24
C ILE A 53 -6.63 13.97 -1.14
N HIS A 54 -5.77 14.91 -0.71
CA HIS A 54 -6.15 16.32 -0.60
C HIS A 54 -6.50 16.97 -1.94
N GLU A 55 -5.71 16.68 -2.98
CA GLU A 55 -5.88 17.33 -4.30
C GLU A 55 -6.90 16.59 -5.20
N HIS A 56 -7.13 15.30 -4.94
CA HIS A 56 -7.96 14.45 -5.79
C HIS A 56 -8.99 13.66 -4.97
N ASN A 57 -10.22 14.18 -4.88
CA ASN A 57 -11.33 13.52 -4.16
C ASN A 57 -11.59 12.09 -4.66
N ASP A 58 -11.46 11.85 -5.96
CA ASP A 58 -11.73 10.51 -6.54
C ASP A 58 -10.67 9.49 -6.13
N MET A 59 -9.47 9.95 -5.77
CA MET A 59 -8.39 9.10 -5.31
C MET A 59 -8.70 8.47 -3.95
N VAL A 60 -9.60 9.07 -3.16
CA VAL A 60 -10.11 8.46 -1.92
C VAL A 60 -10.70 7.09 -2.19
N TYR A 61 -11.50 6.94 -3.26
CA TYR A 61 -12.12 5.65 -3.59
C TYR A 61 -11.07 4.61 -3.97
N GLY A 62 -10.05 5.00 -4.74
CA GLY A 62 -8.94 4.12 -5.10
C GLY A 62 -8.16 3.64 -3.88
N VAL A 63 -7.79 4.55 -2.98
CA VAL A 63 -7.09 4.21 -1.73
C VAL A 63 -7.95 3.33 -0.82
N LEU A 64 -9.25 3.63 -0.69
CA LEU A 64 -10.17 2.82 0.11
C LEU A 64 -10.27 1.38 -0.41
N ILE A 65 -10.42 1.19 -1.72
CA ILE A 65 -10.49 -0.15 -2.32
C ILE A 65 -9.16 -0.90 -2.13
N HIS A 66 -8.03 -0.22 -2.32
CA HIS A 66 -6.69 -0.79 -2.14
C HIS A 66 -6.38 -1.20 -0.69
N LYS A 67 -6.93 -0.46 0.28
CA LYS A 67 -6.77 -0.74 1.71
C LYS A 67 -7.39 -2.07 2.16
N ILE A 68 -8.46 -2.52 1.51
CA ILE A 68 -9.17 -3.75 1.91
C ILE A 68 -8.26 -4.99 1.78
N PRO A 69 -7.63 -5.27 0.62
CA PRO A 69 -6.65 -6.36 0.50
C PRO A 69 -5.53 -6.30 1.53
N ILE A 70 -4.87 -5.15 1.67
CA ILE A 70 -3.70 -4.99 2.55
C ILE A 70 -4.09 -5.22 4.01
N ALA A 71 -5.20 -4.62 4.47
CA ALA A 71 -5.68 -4.79 5.84
C ALA A 71 -6.02 -6.26 6.12
N THR A 72 -6.59 -6.97 5.15
CA THR A 72 -6.94 -8.39 5.27
C THR A 72 -5.68 -9.26 5.37
N LEU A 73 -4.71 -9.05 4.48
CA LEU A 73 -3.43 -9.80 4.46
C LEU A 73 -2.65 -9.61 5.77
N ILE A 74 -2.50 -8.36 6.22
CA ILE A 74 -1.80 -8.03 7.47
C ILE A 74 -2.52 -8.64 8.67
N SER A 75 -3.85 -8.50 8.73
CA SER A 75 -4.63 -9.07 9.83
C SER A 75 -4.46 -10.58 9.89
N MET A 76 -4.58 -11.28 8.75
CA MET A 76 -4.33 -12.72 8.68
C MET A 76 -2.93 -13.08 9.14
N PHE A 77 -1.90 -12.37 8.68
CA PHE A 77 -0.51 -12.58 9.09
C PHE A 77 -0.32 -12.41 10.61
N LEU A 78 -0.86 -11.33 11.19
CA LEU A 78 -0.74 -11.05 12.63
C LEU A 78 -1.50 -12.05 13.49
N PHE A 79 -2.70 -12.48 13.07
CA PHE A 79 -3.50 -13.48 13.80
C PHE A 79 -2.94 -14.90 13.70
N GLN A 80 -2.24 -15.23 12.61
CA GLN A 80 -1.53 -16.50 12.48
C GLN A 80 -0.19 -16.52 13.24
N SER A 81 0.32 -15.34 13.62
CA SER A 81 1.52 -15.20 14.43
C SER A 81 1.23 -15.44 15.91
N SER A 82 2.25 -15.82 16.71
CA SER A 82 2.11 -16.05 18.15
C SER A 82 2.04 -14.76 18.99
N PHE A 83 1.53 -13.67 18.44
CA PHE A 83 1.43 -12.38 19.12
C PHE A 83 0.18 -12.29 20.00
N SER A 84 0.25 -11.51 21.08
CA SER A 84 -0.90 -11.29 21.94
C SER A 84 -1.93 -10.38 21.24
N LYS A 85 -3.23 -10.70 21.38
CA LYS A 85 -4.34 -9.94 20.78
C LYS A 85 -4.26 -8.42 21.01
N PRO A 86 -3.87 -7.90 22.19
CA PRO A 86 -3.71 -6.46 22.39
C PRO A 86 -2.63 -5.84 21.49
N LYS A 87 -1.50 -6.53 21.26
CA LYS A 87 -0.44 -6.02 20.38
C LYS A 87 -0.91 -5.94 18.93
N ILE A 88 -1.66 -6.94 18.48
CA ILE A 88 -2.27 -6.96 17.14
C ILE A 88 -3.24 -5.79 16.99
N ALA A 89 -4.12 -5.57 17.98
CA ALA A 89 -5.07 -4.47 17.95
C ALA A 89 -4.38 -3.10 17.89
N VAL A 90 -3.34 -2.89 18.71
CA VAL A 90 -2.55 -1.65 18.69
C VAL A 90 -1.88 -1.43 17.33
N PHE A 91 -1.28 -2.47 16.73
CA PHE A 91 -0.70 -2.39 15.39
C PHE A 91 -1.74 -1.92 14.37
N LEU A 92 -2.91 -2.59 14.34
CA LEU A 92 -3.94 -2.32 13.33
C LEU A 92 -4.51 -0.91 13.47
N VAL A 93 -4.72 -0.45 14.71
CA VAL A 93 -5.17 0.93 14.97
C VAL A 93 -4.14 1.94 14.50
N ILE A 94 -2.86 1.77 14.83
CA ILE A 94 -1.82 2.69 14.37
C ILE A 94 -1.74 2.68 12.84
N PHE A 95 -1.74 1.50 12.21
CA PHE A 95 -1.71 1.36 10.77
C PHE A 95 -2.89 2.05 10.07
N ALA A 96 -4.11 1.89 10.62
CA ALA A 96 -5.33 2.53 10.10
C ALA A 96 -5.28 4.06 10.22
N LEU A 97 -4.62 4.60 11.24
CA LEU A 97 -4.48 6.05 11.44
C LEU A 97 -3.43 6.70 10.53
N MET A 98 -2.51 5.94 9.91
CA MET A 98 -1.46 6.52 9.08
C MET A 98 -2.00 7.20 7.82
N THR A 99 -3.01 6.65 7.14
CA THR A 99 -3.59 7.30 5.94
C THR A 99 -4.29 8.62 6.26
N PRO A 100 -5.22 8.68 7.24
CA PRO A 100 -5.78 9.96 7.69
C PRO A 100 -4.72 10.95 8.16
N LEU A 101 -3.66 10.47 8.82
CA LEU A 101 -2.55 11.31 9.26
C LEU A 101 -1.79 11.90 8.07
N GLY A 102 -1.52 11.11 7.02
CA GLY A 102 -0.88 11.58 5.79
C GLY A 102 -1.71 12.65 5.09
N THR A 103 -3.02 12.42 5.00
CA THR A 103 -3.98 13.40 4.47
C THR A 103 -4.00 14.68 5.31
N LEU A 104 -4.05 14.56 6.64
CA LEU A 104 -4.04 15.71 7.54
C LEU A 104 -2.75 16.53 7.39
N ILE A 105 -1.59 15.88 7.35
CA ILE A 105 -0.31 16.54 7.11
C ILE A 105 -0.36 17.29 5.78
N SER A 106 -0.79 16.62 4.70
CA SER A 106 -0.88 17.25 3.38
C SER A 106 -1.83 18.46 3.34
N ASN A 107 -2.93 18.43 4.10
CA ASN A 107 -3.91 19.52 4.17
C ASN A 107 -3.45 20.70 5.03
N THR A 108 -2.68 20.44 6.09
CA THR A 108 -2.37 21.45 7.13
C THR A 108 -0.98 22.04 7.01
N SER A 109 -0.08 21.38 6.29
CA SER A 109 1.27 21.88 6.07
C SER A 109 1.29 22.88 4.90
N ASN A 110 2.02 23.98 5.05
CA ASN A 110 2.26 24.95 4.00
C ASN A 110 3.31 24.41 3.00
N LEU A 111 3.05 23.24 2.40
CA LEU A 111 3.91 22.68 1.38
C LEU A 111 3.80 23.56 0.12
N THR A 112 4.94 23.86 -0.48
CA THR A 112 4.92 24.51 -1.80
C THR A 112 4.31 23.57 -2.82
N GLU A 113 3.59 24.09 -3.82
CA GLU A 113 2.96 23.28 -4.88
C GLU A 113 3.97 22.33 -5.55
N THR A 114 5.19 22.81 -5.80
CA THR A 114 6.29 21.99 -6.35
C THR A 114 6.61 20.77 -5.48
N PHE A 115 6.60 20.93 -4.16
CA PHE A 115 6.90 19.84 -3.24
C PHE A 115 5.71 18.87 -3.10
N ALA A 116 4.49 19.39 -3.05
CA ALA A 116 3.26 18.59 -3.06
C ALA A 116 3.17 17.72 -4.33
N HIS A 117 3.39 18.30 -5.51
CA HIS A 117 3.47 17.56 -6.77
C HIS A 117 4.59 16.52 -6.78
N GLY A 118 5.73 16.83 -6.16
CA GLY A 118 6.83 15.88 -5.99
C GLY A 118 6.41 14.64 -5.18
N ILE A 119 5.70 14.84 -4.06
CA ILE A 119 5.15 13.75 -3.25
C ILE A 119 4.09 12.98 -4.03
N ASN A 120 3.16 13.66 -4.69
CA ASN A 120 2.12 13.01 -5.49
C ASN A 120 2.73 12.14 -6.59
N ALA A 121 3.78 12.62 -7.28
CA ALA A 121 4.51 11.84 -8.27
C ALA A 121 5.21 10.60 -7.66
N VAL A 122 5.77 10.70 -6.45
CA VAL A 122 6.31 9.55 -5.71
C VAL A 122 5.19 8.55 -5.41
N VAL A 123 4.05 8.99 -4.91
CA VAL A 123 2.91 8.11 -4.57
C VAL A 123 2.34 7.41 -5.80
N ILE A 124 2.22 8.12 -6.94
CA ILE A 124 1.86 7.51 -8.23
C ILE A 124 2.85 6.40 -8.61
N GLY A 125 4.16 6.62 -8.40
CA GLY A 125 5.18 5.60 -8.60
C GLY A 125 5.00 4.37 -7.71
N MET A 126 4.64 4.56 -6.44
CA MET A 126 4.35 3.44 -5.52
C MET A 126 3.15 2.61 -6.00
N PHE A 127 2.04 3.27 -6.37
CA PHE A 127 0.86 2.58 -6.89
C PHE A 127 1.16 1.85 -8.21
N PHE A 128 1.99 2.45 -9.07
CA PHE A 128 2.39 1.81 -10.32
C PHE A 128 3.16 0.52 -10.06
N HIS A 129 4.16 0.53 -9.17
CA HIS A 129 4.91 -0.67 -8.78
C HIS A 129 3.98 -1.77 -8.26
N ILE A 130 3.18 -1.47 -7.24
CA ILE A 130 2.24 -2.43 -6.63
C ILE A 130 1.29 -3.02 -7.67
N SER A 131 0.71 -2.16 -8.52
CA SER A 131 -0.23 -2.60 -9.57
C SER A 131 0.46 -3.56 -10.53
N THR A 132 1.70 -3.28 -10.94
CA THR A 132 2.42 -4.16 -11.86
C THR A 132 2.80 -5.50 -11.23
N THR A 133 3.24 -5.50 -9.96
CA THR A 133 3.56 -6.73 -9.22
C THR A 133 2.32 -7.61 -9.06
N ILE A 134 1.20 -7.04 -8.61
CA ILE A 134 -0.05 -7.79 -8.42
C ILE A 134 -0.61 -8.32 -9.74
N LEU A 135 -0.63 -7.52 -10.80
CA LEU A 135 -1.29 -7.89 -12.05
C LEU A 135 -0.44 -8.86 -12.88
N PHE A 136 0.85 -8.57 -13.05
CA PHE A 136 1.69 -9.24 -14.04
C PHE A 136 2.67 -10.25 -13.44
N GLU A 137 3.18 -10.01 -12.23
CA GLU A 137 4.19 -10.88 -11.62
C GLU A 137 3.58 -12.09 -10.90
N SER A 138 2.37 -11.97 -10.33
CA SER A 138 1.64 -13.08 -9.70
C SER A 138 1.13 -14.18 -10.67
N SER A 139 1.55 -14.18 -11.94
CA SER A 139 1.10 -15.14 -12.96
C SER A 139 2.11 -16.28 -13.14
N ASP A 140 1.79 -17.46 -12.59
CA ASP A 140 2.55 -18.68 -12.87
C ASP A 140 2.61 -18.98 -14.39
N GLY A 141 3.82 -19.08 -14.94
CA GLY A 141 4.08 -19.65 -16.26
C GLY A 141 3.90 -18.72 -17.47
N HIS A 142 3.97 -17.40 -17.31
CA HIS A 142 4.00 -16.39 -18.40
C HIS A 142 2.83 -16.44 -19.42
N LYS A 143 1.71 -17.10 -19.09
CA LYS A 143 0.53 -17.11 -19.97
C LYS A 143 -0.28 -15.83 -19.76
N PHE A 144 -0.61 -15.17 -20.86
CA PHE A 144 -1.50 -14.01 -20.84
C PHE A 144 -2.84 -14.37 -20.18
N ASN A 145 -3.23 -13.60 -19.15
CA ASN A 145 -4.46 -13.82 -18.41
C ASN A 145 -5.53 -12.81 -18.89
N LEU A 146 -6.39 -13.25 -19.81
CA LEU A 146 -7.45 -12.41 -20.38
C LEU A 146 -8.40 -11.88 -19.29
N SER A 147 -8.70 -12.68 -18.26
CA SER A 147 -9.57 -12.25 -17.16
C SER A 147 -8.97 -11.06 -16.39
N LYS A 148 -7.66 -11.10 -16.10
CA LYS A 148 -6.95 -9.96 -15.49
C LYS A 148 -6.98 -8.73 -16.40
N PHE A 149 -6.74 -8.91 -17.69
CA PHE A 149 -6.78 -7.81 -18.66
C PHE A 149 -8.17 -7.16 -18.74
N VAL A 150 -9.23 -7.96 -18.84
CA VAL A 150 -10.61 -7.45 -18.84
C VAL A 150 -10.94 -6.74 -17.53
N ALA A 151 -10.49 -7.26 -16.38
CA ALA A 151 -10.68 -6.60 -15.09
C ALA A 151 -9.99 -5.22 -15.04
N ILE A 152 -8.80 -5.07 -15.62
CA ILE A 152 -8.12 -3.77 -15.76
C ILE A 152 -8.96 -2.81 -16.61
N ILE A 153 -9.43 -3.25 -17.78
CA ILE A 153 -10.25 -2.41 -18.68
C ILE A 153 -11.55 -1.97 -18.00
N LEU A 154 -12.23 -2.88 -17.29
CA LEU A 154 -13.43 -2.55 -16.52
C LEU A 154 -13.12 -1.57 -15.38
N GLY A 155 -12.03 -1.77 -14.66
CA GLY A 155 -11.59 -0.86 -13.60
C GLY A 155 -11.32 0.55 -14.11
N VAL A 156 -10.59 0.67 -15.23
CA VAL A 156 -10.36 1.96 -15.91
C VAL A 156 -11.68 2.58 -16.38
N GLY A 157 -12.59 1.77 -16.94
CA GLY A 157 -13.90 2.24 -17.38
C GLY A 157 -14.76 2.78 -16.23
N ILE A 158 -14.79 2.10 -15.08
CA ILE A 158 -15.50 2.57 -13.88
C ILE A 158 -14.86 3.87 -13.37
N ALA A 159 -13.52 3.92 -13.26
CA ALA A 159 -12.81 5.10 -12.80
C ALA A 159 -13.00 6.32 -13.71
N TYR A 160 -13.24 6.12 -15.01
CA TYR A 160 -13.56 7.21 -15.94
C TYR A 160 -14.98 7.77 -15.77
N LEU A 161 -15.91 6.98 -15.23
CA LEU A 161 -17.32 7.37 -15.06
C LEU A 161 -17.62 8.03 -13.70
N ILE A 162 -16.69 7.94 -12.75
CA ILE A 162 -16.74 8.61 -11.45
C ILE A 162 -16.04 9.95 -11.59
#